data_AF-A0A933I9P6-F1
#
_entry.id   AF-A0A933I9P6-F1
#
_cell.length_a   1.000
_cell.length_b   1.000
_cell.length_c   1.000
_cell.angle_alpha   90.00
_cell.angle_beta   90.00
_cell.angle_gamma   90.00
#
_symmetry.space_group_name_H-M   'P 1'
#
loop_
_entity.id
_entity.type
_entity.pdbx_description
1 polymer ?
#
loop_
_entity_poly.entity_id
_entity_poly.type
_entity_poly.pdbx_seq_one_letter_code
_entity_poly.pdbx_strand_id
1 'polypeptide(L)' 'NHIYGEKEAGGTSVLLLSALPLDQIGFQKVGEAVIPDLTWKYISGIPAIIGVVLAAGIGSWIITRRNKNMHEEDK' A
#
# COMPACT_ATOMS: atom_id res chain seq x y z
N ASN A 1 -15.78 28.62 -16.75
CA ASN A 1 -16.35 28.02 -15.54
C ASN A 1 -15.74 26.65 -15.34
N HIS A 2 -14.81 26.55 -14.40
CA HIS A 2 -14.11 25.29 -14.06
C HIS A 2 -14.29 25.08 -12.56
N ILE A 3 -14.63 23.85 -12.16
CA ILE A 3 -14.80 23.48 -10.75
C ILE A 3 -13.57 22.66 -10.37
N TYR A 4 -12.72 23.23 -9.53
CA TYR A 4 -11.50 22.55 -9.10
C TYR A 4 -11.80 21.60 -7.94
N GLY A 5 -11.27 20.39 -8.01
CA GLY A 5 -11.46 19.31 -7.06
C GLY A 5 -12.48 18.25 -7.49
N GLU A 6 -13.16 18.43 -8.62
CA GLU A 6 -14.07 17.40 -9.16
C GLU A 6 -13.28 16.23 -9.76
N LYS A 7 -12.22 16.54 -10.53
CA LYS A 7 -11.42 15.53 -11.25
C LYS A 7 -9.95 15.52 -10.84
N GLU A 8 -9.45 16.63 -10.32
CA GLU A 8 -8.07 16.76 -9.87
C GLU A 8 -7.76 15.77 -8.74
N ALA A 9 -6.58 15.18 -8.77
CA ALA A 9 -6.11 14.16 -7.81
C ALA A 9 -7.00 12.91 -7.69
N GLY A 10 -7.88 12.66 -8.67
CA GLY A 10 -8.89 11.59 -8.62
C GLY A 10 -10.18 11.98 -7.90
N GLY A 11 -10.43 13.27 -7.70
CA GLY A 11 -11.57 13.82 -6.97
C GLY A 11 -11.20 14.11 -5.51
N THR A 12 -11.43 15.34 -5.06
CA THR A 12 -11.14 15.79 -3.70
C THR A 12 -12.43 16.04 -2.91
N SER A 13 -12.41 15.79 -1.60
CA SER A 13 -13.56 16.10 -0.72
C SER A 13 -13.79 17.60 -0.51
N VAL A 14 -12.97 18.45 -1.12
CA VAL A 14 -13.04 19.91 -1.07
C VAL A 14 -13.12 20.41 -2.50
N LEU A 15 -14.08 21.29 -2.78
CA LEU A 15 -14.22 21.96 -4.06
C LEU A 15 -13.72 23.40 -3.92
N LEU A 16 -12.87 23.84 -4.85
CA LEU A 16 -12.36 25.21 -4.89
C LEU A 16 -13.02 25.98 -6.04
N LEU A 17 -13.63 27.11 -5.70
CA LEU A 17 -14.23 28.04 -6.65
C LEU A 17 -13.40 29.31 -6.68
N SER A 18 -12.91 29.66 -7.87
CA SER A 18 -12.11 30.87 -8.09
C SER A 18 -12.60 31.59 -9.34
N ALA A 19 -12.59 32.92 -9.29
CA ALA A 19 -12.88 33.76 -10.45
C ALA A 19 -11.74 33.76 -11.48
N LEU A 20 -10.51 33.45 -11.02
CA LEU A 20 -9.31 33.34 -11.85
C LEU A 20 -8.80 31.89 -11.88
N PRO A 21 -8.15 31.45 -12.98
CA PRO A 21 -7.51 30.15 -13.04
C PRO A 21 -6.51 29.94 -11.89
N LEU A 22 -6.55 28.77 -11.25
CA LEU A 22 -5.72 28.47 -10.07
C LEU A 22 -4.21 28.57 -10.36
N ASP A 23 -3.79 28.23 -11.58
CA ASP A 23 -2.40 28.32 -12.03
C ASP A 23 -1.87 29.77 -12.11
N GLN A 24 -2.77 30.76 -12.19
CA GLN A 24 -2.40 32.18 -12.20
C GLN A 24 -2.24 32.77 -10.80
N ILE A 25 -2.79 32.12 -9.77
CA ILE A 25 -2.72 32.57 -8.38
C ILE A 25 -1.76 31.73 -7.52
N GLY A 26 -0.84 31.00 -8.17
CA GLY A 26 0.25 30.28 -7.52
C GLY A 26 -0.05 28.84 -7.12
N PHE A 27 -1.21 28.28 -7.49
CA PHE A 27 -1.48 26.85 -7.29
C PHE A 27 -0.85 26.03 -8.41
N GLN A 28 -0.30 24.86 -8.06
CA GLN A 28 0.27 23.93 -9.04
C GLN A 28 -0.85 23.22 -9.80
N LYS A 29 -0.64 22.96 -11.11
CA LYS A 29 -1.53 22.09 -11.88
C LYS A 29 -1.40 20.66 -11.38
N VAL A 30 -2.51 20.14 -10.85
CA VAL A 30 -2.62 18.74 -10.41
C VAL A 30 -3.28 17.94 -11.54
N GLY A 31 -2.74 16.77 -11.85
CA GLY A 31 -3.36 15.87 -12.82
C GLY A 31 -4.62 15.20 -12.29
N GLU A 32 -5.36 14.50 -13.15
CA GLU A 32 -6.58 13.75 -12.77
C GLU A 32 -6.28 12.37 -12.16
N ALA A 33 -5.00 12.01 -12.02
CA ALA A 33 -4.62 10.71 -11.51
C ALA A 33 -5.02 10.55 -10.03
N VAL A 34 -5.60 9.39 -9.72
CA VAL A 34 -5.90 8.98 -8.34
C VAL A 34 -4.58 8.81 -7.59
N ILE A 35 -4.29 9.74 -6.67
CA ILE A 35 -3.05 9.76 -5.88
C ILE A 35 -2.79 8.44 -5.11
N PRO A 36 -3.78 7.79 -4.49
CA PRO A 36 -3.54 6.54 -3.76
C PRO A 36 -3.28 5.29 -4.63
N ASP A 37 -3.50 5.33 -5.95
CA ASP A 37 -3.22 4.16 -6.82
C ASP A 37 -1.74 3.77 -6.80
N LEU A 38 -0.86 4.76 -6.64
CA LEU A 38 0.58 4.51 -6.55
C LEU A 38 0.93 3.71 -5.29
N THR A 39 0.29 4.02 -4.16
CA THR A 39 0.58 3.38 -2.87
C THR A 39 -0.10 2.01 -2.74
N TRP A 40 -1.33 1.88 -3.25
CA TRP A 40 -2.12 0.66 -3.15
C TRP A 40 -1.46 -0.54 -3.84
N LYS A 41 -0.79 -0.29 -4.97
CA LYS A 41 -0.03 -1.32 -5.69
C LYS A 41 1.07 -1.97 -4.84
N TYR A 42 1.68 -1.23 -3.92
CA TYR A 42 2.71 -1.76 -3.02
C TYR A 42 2.13 -2.36 -1.74
N ILE A 43 1.16 -1.69 -1.12
CA ILE A 43 0.57 -2.14 0.15
C ILE A 43 -0.22 -3.44 -0.02
N SER A 44 -0.86 -3.66 -1.17
CA SER A 44 -1.61 -4.89 -1.45
C SER A 44 -0.76 -6.17 -1.47
N GLY A 45 0.57 -6.06 -1.62
CA GLY A 45 1.48 -7.21 -1.56
C GLY A 45 1.87 -7.64 -0.14
N ILE A 46 1.67 -6.80 0.87
CA ILE A 46 2.10 -7.05 2.25
C ILE A 46 1.48 -8.33 2.84
N PRO A 47 0.16 -8.60 2.69
CA PRO A 47 -0.43 -9.82 3.21
C PRO A 47 0.21 -11.09 2.67
N ALA A 48 0.60 -11.10 1.39
CA ALA A 48 1.26 -12.25 0.77
C ALA A 48 2.65 -12.52 1.38
N ILE A 49 3.45 -11.45 1.58
CA ILE A 49 4.77 -11.55 2.21
C ILE A 49 4.66 -12.10 3.64
N ILE A 50 3.70 -11.59 4.42
CA ILE A 50 3.44 -12.09 5.78
C ILE A 50 3.11 -13.59 5.75
N GLY A 51 2.25 -14.02 4.82
CA GLY A 51 1.89 -15.43 4.66
C GLY A 51 3.10 -16.33 4.40
N VAL A 52 4.01 -15.91 3.52
CA VAL A 52 5.24 -16.67 3.19
C VAL A 52 6.17 -16.78 4.40
N VAL A 53 6.39 -15.68 5.12
CA VAL A 53 7.27 -15.67 6.30
C VAL A 53 6.73 -16.57 7.40
N LEU A 54 5.42 -16.52 7.66
CA LEU A 54 4.78 -17.38 8.66
C LEU A 54 4.88 -18.86 8.28
N ALA A 55 4.61 -19.21 7.02
CA ALA A 55 4.71 -20.57 6.54
C ALA A 55 6.15 -21.12 6.68
N ALA A 56 7.16 -20.32 6.32
CA ALA A 56 8.56 -20.68 6.48
C ALA A 56 8.95 -20.87 7.96
N GLY A 57 8.48 -19.98 8.85
CA GLY A 57 8.70 -20.09 10.29
C GLY A 57 8.10 -21.36 10.89
N ILE A 58 6.85 -21.68 10.54
CA ILE A 58 6.17 -22.92 10.97
C ILE A 58 6.91 -24.14 10.43
N GLY A 59 7.29 -24.14 9.15
CA GLY A 59 8.06 -25.23 8.54
C GLY A 59 9.38 -25.48 9.25
N SER A 60 10.15 -24.41 9.51
CA SER A 60 11.41 -24.48 10.26
C SER A 60 11.22 -25.04 11.67
N TRP A 61 10.17 -24.61 12.38
CA TRP A 61 9.85 -25.13 13.71
C TRP A 61 9.51 -26.63 13.70
N ILE A 62 8.70 -27.08 12.73
CA ILE A 62 8.36 -28.51 12.58
C ILE A 62 9.62 -29.35 12.34
N ILE A 63 10.50 -28.91 11.43
CA ILE A 63 11.75 -29.62 11.11
C ILE A 63 12.67 -29.69 12.34
N THR A 64 12.87 -28.56 13.01
CA THR A 64 13.73 -28.49 14.21
C THR A 64 13.19 -29.36 15.34
N ARG A 65 11.87 -29.38 15.55
CA ARG A 65 11.22 -30.23 16.55
C ARG A 65 11.39 -31.72 16.23
N ARG A 66 11.28 -32.13 14.96
CA ARG A 66 11.52 -33.52 14.54
C ARG A 66 12.97 -33.94 14.78
N ASN A 67 13.93 -33.09 14.43
CA ASN A 67 15.35 -33.39 14.65
C ASN A 67 15.70 -33.50 16.13
N LYS A 68 15.11 -32.66 17.00
CA LYS A 68 15.34 -32.74 18.44
C LYS A 68 14.87 -34.08 19.04
N ASN A 69 13.69 -34.55 18.65
CA ASN A 69 13.13 -35.81 19.15
C ASN A 69 14.00 -37.02 18.76
N MET A 70 14.57 -37.04 17.55
CA MET A 70 15.45 -38.14 17.10
C MET A 70 16.75 -38.22 17.92
N HIS A 71 17.34 -37.07 18.29
CA HIS A 71 18.55 -37.05 19.12
C HIS A 71 18.33 -37.41 20.60
N GLU A 72 17.08 -37.41 21.08
CA GLU A 72 16.71 -37.84 22.42
C GLU A 72 16.47 -39.36 22.49
N GLU A 73 16.08 -40.01 21.38
CA GLU A 73 15.90 -41.48 21.30
C GLU A 73 17.22 -42.24 21.12
N ASP A 74 18.28 -41.58 20.63
CA ASP A 74 19.62 -42.16 20.44
C ASP A 74 20.53 -42.09 21.71
N LYS A 75 20.03 -41.63 22.86
CA LYS A 75 20.77 -41.53 24.14
C LYS A 75 20.23 -42.47 25.21
#